data_AF-A0A161UNY6-F1
#
_entry.id   AF-A0A161UNY6-F1
#
_cell.length_a   1.000
_cell.length_b   1.000
_cell.length_c   1.000
_cell.angle_alpha   90.00
_cell.angle_beta   90.00
_cell.angle_gamma   90.00
#
_symmetry.space_group_name_H-M   'P 1'
#
loop_
_entity.id
_entity.type
_entity.pdbx_description
1 polymer ?
#
loop_
_entity_poly.entity_id
_entity_poly.type
_entity_poly.pdbx_seq_one_letter_code
_entity_poly.pdbx_strand_id
1 'polypeptide(L)'
;MADNILMAYHIVLDPNDRTKHVLNTKKLYKWRITDKTKGTPVIGNVALVKTKFSKRVPVMIYATKEVTNDLSNLQPVKIFTTNRDQEAVNKAFDNLLK
;
A
#
# COMPACT_ATOMS: atom_id res chain seq x y z
N MET A 1 -1.11 13.69 18.22
CA MET A 1 -0.24 12.74 17.48
C MET A 1 0.03 13.35 16.12
N ALA A 2 1.29 13.42 15.70
CA ALA A 2 1.58 13.81 14.33
C ALA A 2 1.00 12.75 13.37
N ASP A 3 0.39 13.19 12.28
CA ASP A 3 -0.06 12.26 11.27
C ASP A 3 1.16 11.75 10.49
N ASN A 4 1.27 10.43 10.33
CA ASN A 4 2.33 9.84 9.53
C ASN A 4 1.86 9.61 8.09
N ILE A 5 2.73 9.84 7.11
CA ILE A 5 2.48 9.43 5.72
C ILE A 5 3.13 8.10 5.42
N LEU A 6 2.42 7.26 4.68
CA LEU A 6 2.95 6.13 3.96
C LEU A 6 3.33 6.58 2.54
N MET A 7 4.56 6.30 2.12
CA MET A 7 5.01 6.41 0.74
C MET A 7 5.18 5.00 0.19
N ALA A 8 4.48 4.67 -0.89
CA ALA A 8 4.43 3.31 -1.42
C ALA A 8 4.26 3.27 -2.94
N TYR A 9 4.70 2.16 -3.53
CA TYR A 9 4.53 1.86 -4.95
C TYR A 9 3.30 0.97 -5.16
N HIS A 10 2.54 1.24 -6.21
CA HIS A 10 1.48 0.32 -6.64
C HIS A 10 2.09 -0.97 -7.17
N ILE A 11 1.41 -2.07 -6.86
CA ILE A 11 1.65 -3.36 -7.51
C ILE A 11 0.58 -3.49 -8.59
N VAL A 12 0.99 -3.76 -9.82
CA VAL A 12 0.12 -3.81 -11.00
C VAL A 12 0.37 -5.10 -11.76
N LEU A 13 -0.53 -5.49 -12.66
CA LEU A 13 -0.26 -6.59 -13.58
C LEU A 13 0.81 -6.18 -14.60
N ASP A 14 1.70 -7.10 -14.94
CA ASP A 14 2.65 -6.90 -16.03
C ASP A 14 1.87 -6.75 -17.35
N PRO A 15 2.09 -5.67 -18.12
CA PRO A 15 1.41 -5.49 -19.40
C PRO A 15 1.74 -6.59 -20.42
N ASN A 16 2.91 -7.23 -20.30
CA ASN A 16 3.37 -8.30 -21.19
C ASN A 16 2.98 -9.70 -20.67
N ASP A 17 2.70 -9.84 -19.37
CA ASP A 17 2.31 -11.09 -18.73
C ASP A 17 1.25 -10.85 -17.65
N ARG A 18 -0.03 -10.94 -18.04
CA ARG A 18 -1.17 -10.69 -17.14
C ARG A 18 -1.32 -11.69 -15.99
N THR A 19 -0.44 -12.69 -15.89
CA THR A 19 -0.39 -13.62 -14.76
C THR A 19 0.58 -13.17 -13.67
N LYS A 20 1.41 -12.15 -13.94
CA LYS A 20 2.44 -11.65 -13.02
C LYS A 20 2.08 -10.27 -12.49
N HIS A 21 2.32 -10.10 -11.19
CA HIS A 21 2.27 -8.82 -10.54
C HIS A 21 3.67 -8.22 -10.47
N VAL A 22 3.81 -6.97 -10.91
CA VAL A 22 5.05 -6.22 -10.93
C VAL A 22 4.90 -4.91 -10.17
N LEU A 23 6.02 -4.43 -9.62
CA LEU A 23 6.07 -3.15 -8.94
C LEU A 23 6.04 -2.02 -9.99
N ASN A 24 5.08 -1.11 -9.88
CA ASN A 24 5.08 0.09 -10.70
C ASN A 24 5.98 1.16 -10.07
N THR A 25 7.25 1.16 -10.49
CA THR A 25 8.28 2.12 -10.02
C THR A 25 8.16 3.50 -10.67
N LYS A 26 7.28 3.69 -11.67
CA LYS A 26 7.12 4.97 -12.37
C LYS A 26 6.58 6.09 -11.49
N LYS A 27 5.84 5.75 -10.43
CA LYS A 27 5.20 6.74 -9.56
C LYS A 27 5.11 6.24 -8.13
N LEU A 28 5.54 7.09 -7.21
CA LEU A 28 5.38 6.91 -5.78
C LEU A 28 4.11 7.62 -5.32
N TYR A 29 3.32 6.93 -4.51
CA TYR A 29 2.03 7.43 -4.02
C TYR A 29 2.07 7.60 -2.50
N LYS A 30 1.20 8.46 -1.99
CA LYS A 30 1.14 8.83 -0.58
C LYS A 30 -0.23 8.51 0.01
N TRP A 31 -0.23 7.94 1.21
CA TRP A 31 -1.43 7.69 2.02
C TRP A 31 -1.24 8.17 3.45
N ARG A 32 -2.34 8.46 4.12
CA ARG A 32 -2.34 8.84 5.54
C ARG A 32 -2.37 7.59 6.42
N ILE A 33 -1.44 7.50 7.34
CA ILE A 33 -1.48 6.54 8.45
C ILE A 33 -2.29 7.21 9.55
N THR A 34 -3.27 6.49 10.09
CA THR A 34 -4.20 7.00 11.12
C THR A 34 -4.18 6.06 12.31
N ASP A 35 -4.76 6.46 13.43
CA ASP A 35 -4.91 5.61 14.62
C ASP A 35 -5.75 4.34 14.35
N LYS A 36 -6.53 4.35 13.27
CA LYS A 36 -7.31 3.20 12.80
C LYS A 36 -6.51 2.22 11.94
N THR A 37 -5.31 2.61 11.52
CA THR A 37 -4.43 1.76 10.71
C THR A 37 -3.88 0.63 11.59
N LYS A 38 -4.13 -0.62 11.19
CA LYS A 38 -3.70 -1.80 11.95
C LYS A 38 -2.27 -2.21 11.61
N GLY A 39 -1.50 -2.61 12.62
CA GLY A 39 -0.13 -3.10 12.48
C GLY A 39 0.92 -1.99 12.42
N THR A 40 2.16 -2.37 12.14
CA THR A 40 3.31 -1.47 12.08
C THR A 40 3.87 -1.43 10.65
N PRO A 41 4.20 -0.26 10.10
CA PRO A 41 4.82 -0.17 8.79
C PRO A 41 6.21 -0.81 8.80
N VAL A 42 6.50 -1.64 7.79
CA VAL A 42 7.83 -2.22 7.56
C VAL A 42 8.21 -1.95 6.12
N ILE A 43 9.37 -1.32 5.90
CA ILE A 43 9.86 -1.02 4.54
C ILE A 43 10.09 -2.34 3.79
N GLY A 44 9.65 -2.39 2.53
CA GLY A 44 9.69 -3.59 1.69
C GLY A 44 8.48 -4.52 1.84
N ASN A 45 7.67 -4.37 2.89
CA ASN A 45 6.44 -5.15 3.05
C ASN A 45 5.26 -4.52 2.28
N VAL A 46 4.15 -5.25 2.22
CA VAL A 46 2.91 -4.76 1.62
C VAL A 46 2.00 -4.07 2.64
N ALA A 47 1.31 -3.03 2.19
CA ALA A 47 0.20 -2.42 2.89
C ALA A 47 -1.07 -2.53 2.03
N LEU A 48 -2.24 -2.61 2.67
CA LEU A 48 -3.51 -2.43 1.99
C LEU A 48 -4.02 -1.01 2.21
N VAL A 49 -4.26 -0.32 1.11
CA VAL A 49 -4.72 1.07 1.08
C VAL A 49 -6.08 1.19 0.43
N LYS A 50 -6.76 2.31 0.72
CA LYS A 50 -7.95 2.73 -0.01
C LYS A 50 -7.53 3.69 -1.13
N THR A 51 -8.08 3.52 -2.32
CA THR A 51 -7.97 4.48 -3.42
C THR A 51 -9.37 4.99 -3.78
N LYS A 52 -9.43 5.98 -4.68
CA LYS A 52 -10.71 6.47 -5.22
C LYS A 52 -11.47 5.38 -6.00
N PHE A 53 -10.74 4.42 -6.56
CA PHE A 53 -11.30 3.39 -7.46
C PHE A 53 -11.52 2.05 -6.76
N SER A 54 -10.75 1.72 -5.72
CA SER A 54 -10.88 0.45 -5.00
C SER A 54 -10.65 0.61 -3.50
N LYS A 55 -11.42 -0.17 -2.72
CA LYS A 55 -11.33 -0.19 -1.26
C LYS A 55 -10.15 -1.02 -0.74
N ARG A 56 -9.51 -1.84 -1.56
CA ARG A 56 -8.42 -2.73 -1.16
C ARG A 56 -7.40 -2.80 -2.31
N VAL A 57 -6.39 -1.94 -2.24
CA VAL A 57 -5.27 -1.96 -3.19
C VAL A 57 -4.01 -2.31 -2.40
N PRO A 58 -3.29 -3.38 -2.75
CA PRO A 58 -2.01 -3.67 -2.15
C PRO A 58 -0.90 -2.80 -2.78
N VAL A 59 -0.03 -2.31 -1.93
CA VAL A 59 1.08 -1.43 -2.28
C VAL A 59 2.34 -1.86 -1.53
N MET A 60 3.50 -1.72 -2.13
CA MET A 60 4.76 -1.98 -1.44
C MET A 60 5.22 -0.72 -0.71
N ILE A 61 5.49 -0.85 0.58
CA ILE A 61 5.93 0.21 1.48
C ILE A 61 7.37 0.59 1.09
N TYR A 62 7.56 1.82 0.64
CA TYR A 62 8.87 2.38 0.35
C TYR A 62 9.44 3.12 1.56
N ALA A 63 8.63 3.98 2.19
CA ALA A 63 9.03 4.75 3.35
C ALA A 63 7.83 5.22 4.16
N THR A 64 8.05 5.57 5.42
CA THR A 64 7.12 6.36 6.23
C THR A 64 7.78 7.66 6.66
N LYS A 65 7.01 8.74 6.76
CA LYS A 65 7.52 10.03 7.20
C LYS A 65 6.50 10.71 8.11
N GLU A 66 6.96 11.25 9.23
CA GLU A 66 6.16 12.08 10.11
C GLU A 66 5.99 13.47 9.48
N VAL A 67 4.76 13.98 9.50
CA VAL A 67 4.44 15.29 8.92
C VAL A 67 3.49 16.07 9.82
N THR A 68 3.70 17.37 9.88
CA THR A 68 2.93 18.32 10.71
C THR A 68 1.79 19.00 9.95
N ASN A 69 1.63 18.70 8.66
CA ASN A 69 0.61 19.31 7.80
C ASN A 69 -0.71 18.53 7.81
N ASP A 70 -1.81 19.22 7.51
CA ASP A 70 -3.12 18.57 7.31
C ASP A 70 -3.07 17.55 6.16
N LEU A 71 -3.38 16.29 6.50
CA LEU A 71 -3.40 15.15 5.57
C LEU A 71 -4.80 14.71 5.17
N SER A 72 -5.84 15.52 5.43
CA SER A 72 -7.24 15.16 5.15
C SER A 72 -7.52 14.90 3.67
N ASN A 73 -6.71 15.44 2.77
CA ASN A 73 -6.79 15.17 1.33
C ASN A 73 -6.27 13.78 0.92
N LEU A 74 -5.50 13.11 1.78
CA LEU A 74 -4.94 11.79 1.50
C LEU A 74 -5.89 10.67 1.94
N GLN A 75 -5.97 9.62 1.13
CA GLN A 75 -6.72 8.42 1.50
C GLN A 75 -5.99 7.67 2.62
N PRO A 76 -6.72 6.97 3.52
CA PRO A 76 -6.12 6.28 4.64
C PRO A 76 -5.51 4.92 4.25
N VAL A 77 -4.44 4.56 4.96
CA VAL A 77 -3.91 3.18 5.03
C VAL A 77 -4.82 2.37 5.95
N LYS A 78 -5.21 1.17 5.53
CA LYS A 78 -6.08 0.30 6.33
C LYS A 78 -5.30 -0.62 7.25
N ILE A 79 -4.32 -1.32 6.70
CA ILE A 79 -3.56 -2.35 7.41
C ILE A 79 -2.18 -2.51 6.80
N PHE A 80 -1.18 -2.63 7.65
CA PHE A 80 0.15 -3.11 7.28
C PHE A 80 0.19 -4.63 7.38
N THR A 81 0.76 -5.30 6.38
CA THR A 81 0.91 -6.75 6.40
C THR A 81 2.36 -7.11 6.73
N THR A 82 2.55 -8.25 7.39
CA THR A 82 3.89 -8.76 7.78
C THR A 82 4.55 -9.58 6.66
N ASN A 83 3.97 -9.59 5.46
CA ASN A 83 4.39 -10.48 4.39
C ASN A 83 5.57 -9.89 3.62
N ARG A 84 6.75 -10.48 3.82
CA ARG A 84 7.95 -10.29 2.98
C ARG A 84 7.83 -11.01 1.62
N ASP A 85 6.96 -12.00 1.50
CA ASP A 85 6.93 -12.90 0.34
C ASP A 85 5.91 -12.50 -0.72
N GLN A 86 6.42 -12.33 -1.95
CA GLN A 86 5.66 -12.05 -3.18
C GLN A 86 4.54 -13.07 -3.44
N GLU A 87 4.67 -14.31 -2.95
CA GLU A 87 3.59 -15.32 -2.99
C GLU A 87 2.37 -14.93 -2.17
N ALA A 88 2.56 -14.33 -1.00
CA ALA A 88 1.44 -13.88 -0.18
C ALA A 88 0.80 -12.60 -0.74
N VAL A 89 1.55 -11.83 -1.54
CA VAL A 89 1.03 -10.71 -2.33
C VAL A 89 0.16 -11.22 -3.46
N ASN A 90 0.62 -12.19 -4.26
CA ASN A 90 -0.16 -12.82 -5.33
C ASN A 90 -1.42 -13.50 -4.77
N LYS A 91 -1.29 -14.29 -3.69
CA LYS A 91 -2.42 -14.96 -3.03
C LYS A 91 -3.39 -13.98 -2.38
N ALA A 92 -2.90 -12.84 -1.87
CA ALA A 92 -3.77 -11.76 -1.38
C ALA A 92 -4.48 -11.05 -2.53
N PHE A 93 -3.81 -10.78 -3.66
CA PHE A 93 -4.45 -10.21 -4.86
C PHE A 93 -5.56 -11.11 -5.39
N ASP A 94 -5.30 -12.41 -5.56
CA ASP A 94 -6.28 -13.38 -6.06
C ASP A 94 -7.50 -13.52 -5.12
N ASN A 95 -7.27 -13.45 -3.80
CA ASN A 95 -8.36 -13.47 -2.81
C ASN A 95 -9.07 -12.12 -2.63
N LEU A 96 -8.50 -11.02 -3.12
CA LEU A 96 -9.08 -9.67 -3.06
C LEU A 96 -9.87 -9.29 -4.32
N LEU A 97 -9.67 -10.02 -5.42
CA LEU A 97 -10.38 -9.88 -6.70
C LEU A 97 -11.56 -10.87 -6.86
N LYS A 98 -11.69 -11.88 -5.99
CA LYS A 98 -12.94 -12.64 -5.81
C LYS A 98 -13.95 -11.85 -4.99
#